data_AF-A0A1M5WHU9-F1
#
_entry.id   AF-A0A1M5WHU9-F1
#
_cell.length_a   1.000
_cell.length_b   1.000
_cell.length_c   1.000
_cell.angle_alpha   90.00
_cell.angle_beta   90.00
_cell.angle_gamma   90.00
#
_symmetry.space_group_name_H-M   'P 1'
#
loop_
_entity.id
_entity.type
_entity.pdbx_description
1 polymer ?
#
loop_
_entity_poly.entity_id
_entity_poly.type
_entity_poly.pdbx_seq_one_letter_code
_entity_poly.pdbx_strand_id
1 'polypeptide(L)' 'MGMKGKVIQIMPAPSNLYATYNMTKEEHLNVLCLALTDQGEILVMDMDDDGFIEESRKAECFKQFKWKIGS' A
#
# COMPACT_ATOMS: atom_id res chain seq x y z
N MET A 1 13.56 14.76 7.38
CA MET A 1 12.75 13.99 6.42
C MET A 1 13.63 13.70 5.22
N GLY A 2 13.97 12.44 4.97
CA GLY A 2 14.63 12.07 3.70
C GLY A 2 13.67 12.31 2.54
N MET A 3 14.19 12.73 1.39
CA MET A 3 13.37 12.81 0.18
C MET A 3 13.00 11.39 -0.25
N LYS A 4 11.70 11.09 -0.33
CA LYS A 4 11.19 9.85 -0.93
C LYS A 4 11.73 9.70 -2.34
N GLY A 5 12.08 8.46 -2.72
CA GLY A 5 12.55 8.16 -4.07
C GLY A 5 11.50 8.49 -5.14
N LYS A 6 11.94 8.72 -6.37
CA LYS A 6 11.02 8.94 -7.50
C LYS A 6 10.40 7.61 -7.89
N VAL A 7 9.08 7.59 -8.13
CA VAL A 7 8.39 6.42 -8.66
C VAL A 7 8.88 6.15 -10.09
N ILE A 8 9.41 4.95 -10.32
CA ILE A 8 9.90 4.50 -11.64
C ILE A 8 9.01 3.40 -12.25
N GLN A 9 8.19 2.73 -11.44
CA GLN A 9 7.29 1.69 -11.91
C GLN A 9 6.04 1.60 -11.01
N ILE A 10 4.89 1.35 -11.63
CA ILE A 10 3.62 1.06 -10.95
C ILE A 10 3.17 -0.33 -11.39
N MET A 11 2.82 -1.17 -10.42
CA MET A 11 2.32 -2.53 -10.65
C MET A 11 0.91 -2.64 -10.06
N PRO A 12 -0.13 -2.96 -10.84
CA PRO A 12 -1.46 -3.18 -10.29
C PRO A 12 -1.43 -4.35 -9.30
N ALA A 13 -2.10 -4.18 -8.18
CA ALA A 13 -2.23 -5.23 -7.19
C ALA A 13 -3.35 -6.20 -7.60
N PRO A 14 -3.19 -7.50 -7.29
CA PRO A 14 -4.30 -8.46 -7.39
C PRO A 14 -5.49 -7.98 -6.56
N SER A 15 -6.71 -8.14 -7.08
CA SER A 15 -7.94 -7.69 -6.40
C SER A 15 -8.21 -8.38 -5.06
N ASN A 16 -7.55 -9.52 -4.79
CA ASN A 16 -7.61 -10.23 -3.53
C ASN A 16 -6.42 -9.93 -2.59
N LEU A 17 -5.53 -9.01 -2.94
CA LEU A 17 -4.43 -8.55 -2.09
C LEU A 17 -4.91 -7.42 -1.16
N TYR A 18 -4.52 -7.49 0.10
CA TYR A 18 -4.70 -6.41 1.07
C TYR A 18 -3.47 -6.25 1.93
N ALA A 19 -3.28 -5.04 2.42
CA ALA A 19 -2.27 -4.70 3.40
C ALA A 19 -2.92 -4.66 4.79
N THR A 20 -2.22 -5.24 5.76
CA THR A 20 -2.59 -5.19 7.17
C THR A 20 -1.74 -4.16 7.88
N TYR A 21 -2.39 -3.26 8.62
CA TYR A 21 -1.74 -2.23 9.41
C TYR A 21 -2.06 -2.42 10.90
N ASN A 22 -1.04 -2.26 11.74
CA ASN A 22 -1.18 -2.40 13.20
C ASN A 22 -1.30 -1.01 13.83
N MET A 23 -2.51 -0.47 13.83
CA MET A 23 -2.87 0.80 14.48
C MET A 23 -3.37 0.52 15.92
N THR A 24 -4.30 1.33 16.43
CA THR A 24 -5.07 1.02 17.66
C THR A 24 -5.94 -0.24 17.50
N LYS A 25 -6.28 -0.62 16.27
CA LYS A 25 -6.91 -1.89 15.87
C LYS A 25 -6.25 -2.40 14.57
N GLU A 26 -6.26 -3.72 14.34
CA GLU A 26 -5.81 -4.29 13.06
C GLU A 26 -6.78 -3.84 11.96
N GLU A 27 -6.25 -3.13 10.96
CA GLU A 27 -7.03 -2.67 9.82
C GLU A 27 -6.54 -3.33 8.53
N HIS A 28 -7.49 -3.65 7.66
CA HIS A 28 -7.26 -4.24 6.35
C HIS A 28 -7.61 -3.23 5.27
N LEU A 29 -6.62 -2.83 4.48
CA LEU A 29 -6.81 -1.93 3.35
C LEU A 29 -6.60 -2.69 2.05
N ASN A 30 -7.51 -2.51 1.10
CA ASN A 30 -7.34 -3.04 -0.24
C ASN A 30 -6.21 -2.27 -0.93
N VAL A 31 -5.23 -3.00 -1.44
CA VAL A 31 -4.13 -2.41 -2.19
C VAL A 31 -4.58 -2.29 -3.64
N LEU A 32 -4.44 -1.11 -4.24
CA LEU A 32 -4.76 -0.91 -5.66
C LEU A 32 -3.54 -1.14 -6.54
N CYS A 33 -2.39 -0.63 -6.13
CA CYS A 33 -1.13 -0.85 -6.81
C CYS A 33 0.07 -0.72 -5.86
N LEU A 34 1.20 -1.23 -6.32
CA LEU A 34 2.50 -1.08 -5.68
C LEU A 34 3.37 -0.19 -6.57
N ALA A 35 4.07 0.77 -5.98
CA ALA A 35 4.99 1.65 -6.71
C ALA A 35 6.44 1.39 -6.28
N LEU A 36 7.31 1.07 -7.24
CA LEU A 36 8.75 0.95 -7.02
C LEU A 36 9.42 2.30 -7.21
N THR A 37 10.24 2.70 -6.24
CA THR A 37 11.06 3.91 -6.33
C THR A 37 12.45 3.62 -6.90
N ASP A 38 13.11 4.65 -7.41
CA ASP A 38 14.51 4.62 -7.83
C ASP A 38 15.51 4.29 -6.70
N GLN A 39 15.06 4.35 -5.44
CA GLN A 39 15.82 3.95 -4.26
C GLN A 39 15.53 2.49 -3.83
N GLY A 40 14.67 1.78 -4.55
CA GLY A 40 14.32 0.39 -4.27
C GLY A 40 13.19 0.22 -3.24
N GLU A 41 12.52 1.30 -2.85
CA GLU A 41 11.37 1.25 -1.93
C GLU A 41 10.13 0.77 -2.68
N ILE A 42 9.27 0.00 -2.00
CA ILE A 42 7.95 -0.35 -2.50
C ILE A 42 6.91 0.42 -1.69
N LEU A 43 6.22 1.34 -2.35
CA LEU A 43 5.11 2.10 -1.76
C LEU A 43 3.80 1.35 -2.00
N VAL A 44 2.99 1.25 -0.94
CA VAL A 44 1.62 0.72 -1.02
C VAL A 44 0.70 1.86 -1.40
N MET A 45 -0.04 1.72 -2.50
CA MET A 45 -0.97 2.73 -2.96
C MET A 45 -2.40 2.25 -2.76
N ASP A 46 -3.20 3.06 -2.07
CA ASP A 46 -4.64 2.86 -1.86
C ASP A 46 -5.41 4.09 -2.33
N MET A 47 -6.75 3.99 -2.26
CA MET A 47 -7.64 5.08 -2.59
C MET A 47 -8.07 5.78 -1.30
N ASP A 48 -7.93 7.10 -1.28
CA ASP A 48 -8.43 7.92 -0.19
C ASP A 48 -9.96 8.08 -0.24
N ASP A 49 -10.51 8.74 0.78
CA ASP A 49 -11.97 8.94 0.90
C ASP A 49 -12.55 9.84 -0.23
N ASP A 50 -11.69 10.57 -0.94
CA ASP A 50 -12.06 11.47 -2.04
C ASP A 50 -11.90 10.82 -3.43
N GLY A 51 -11.44 9.56 -3.49
CA GLY A 51 -11.30 8.78 -4.72
C GLY A 51 -9.96 8.96 -5.45
N PHE A 52 -8.97 9.60 -4.82
CA PHE A 52 -7.63 9.75 -5.36
C PHE A 52 -6.73 8.58 -4.94
N ILE A 53 -5.82 8.19 -5.84
CA ILE A 53 -4.80 7.17 -5.54
C ILE A 53 -3.59 7.88 -4.96
N GLU A 54 -3.25 7.54 -3.73
CA GLU A 54 -2.09 8.09 -3.02
C GLU A 54 -1.33 6.98 -2.28
N GLU A 55 -0.17 7.33 -1.74
CA GLU A 55 0.56 6.41 -0.88
C GLU A 55 -0.19 6.25 0.43
N SER A 56 -0.32 5.01 0.89
CA SER A 56 -1.07 4.73 2.10
C SER A 56 -0.47 5.51 3.28
N ARG A 57 -1.31 6.34 3.91
CA ARG A 57 -0.96 7.21 5.04
C ARG A 57 -0.45 6.45 6.28
N LYS A 58 -0.52 5.12 6.26
CA LYS A 58 -0.22 4.23 7.39
C LYS A 58 1.07 3.43 7.20
N ALA A 59 1.95 3.80 6.27
CA ALA A 59 3.18 3.05 5.94
C ALA A 59 4.01 2.64 7.18
N GLU A 60 4.09 3.51 8.19
CA GLU A 60 4.81 3.27 9.45
C GLU A 60 4.20 2.14 10.31
N CYS A 61 2.91 1.87 10.12
CA CYS A 61 2.17 0.83 10.81
C CYS A 61 1.95 -0.41 9.93
N PHE A 62 2.55 -0.45 8.73
CA PHE A 62 2.47 -1.60 7.85
C PHE A 62 3.06 -2.85 8.52
N LYS A 63 2.34 -3.96 8.44
CA LYS A 63 2.76 -5.23 9.03
C LYS A 63 3.09 -6.26 7.95
N GLN A 64 2.13 -6.52 7.06
CA GLN A 64 2.27 -7.53 6.01
C GLN A 64 1.18 -7.40 4.96
N PHE A 65 1.42 -8.00 3.79
CA PHE A 65 0.37 -8.31 2.83
C PHE A 65 -0.31 -9.64 3.17
N LYS A 66 -1.59 -9.73 2.85
CA LYS A 66 -2.38 -10.96 2.94
C LYS A 66 -3.24 -11.10 1.69
N TRP A 67 -3.50 -12.35 1.30
CA TRP A 67 -4.40 -12.68 0.20
C TRP A 67 -5.70 -13.23 0.74
N LYS A 68 -6.82 -12.80 0.16
CA LYS A 68 -8.15 -13.34 0.46
C LYS A 68 -8.17 -14.71 -0.16
N ILE A 69 -8.06 -15.71 0.70
CA ILE A 69 -8.33 -17.09 0.35
C ILE A 69 -9.86 -17.21 0.39
N GLY A 70 -10.46 -17.70 -0.70
CA GLY A 70 -11.91 -17.69 -0.92
C GLY A 70 -12.72 -18.30 0.22
N SER A 71 -13.99 -17.85 0.28
CA SER A 71 -15.08 -18.44 1.08
C SER A 71 -15.47 -19.81 0.56
#